data_AF-I4VPJ1-F1
#
_entry.id   AF-I4VPJ1-F1
#
_cell.length_a   1.000
_cell.length_b   1.000
_cell.length_c   1.000
_cell.angle_alpha   90.00
_cell.angle_beta   90.00
_cell.angle_gamma   90.00
#
_symmetry.space_group_name_H-M   'P 1'
#
loop_
_entity.id
_entity.type
_entity.pdbx_description
1 polymer ?
#
loop_
_entity_poly.entity_id
_entity_poly.type
_entity_poly.pdbx_seq_one_letter_code
_entity_poly.pdbx_strand_id
1 'polypeptide(L)'
;MNTIYSKVWNTSLGMLVVASELARIRGKSGATGAGCGQRRLGVGTVCGAMLAAAMALPSVARADVCLGTFTLSFGHAPSAQGNAFACGRDAMASGQYSTALGNQSLAKGRYSLANGYQSNALGNNSTAVGYGVMAQNANTTALGANSAALGTAATATGAGSLALGDDATATGANSAANGLQSSAY
;
A
#
# COMPACT_ATOMS: atom_id res chain seq x y z
N MET A 1 28.91 -40.26 41.93
CA MET A 1 27.99 -40.74 40.89
C MET A 1 26.65 -40.06 41.10
N ASN A 2 26.15 -39.29 40.13
CA ASN A 2 24.87 -38.59 40.25
C ASN A 2 23.80 -39.45 39.56
N THR A 3 22.86 -39.97 40.33
CA THR A 3 21.80 -40.86 39.83
C THR A 3 20.62 -40.05 39.33
N ILE A 4 20.32 -40.18 38.03
CA ILE A 4 19.18 -39.57 37.34
C ILE A 4 17.95 -40.47 37.56
N TYR A 5 16.84 -39.90 38.04
CA TYR A 5 15.65 -40.68 38.38
C TYR A 5 14.42 -40.46 37.49
N SER A 6 14.35 -39.39 36.68
CA SER A 6 13.25 -39.27 35.71
C SER A 6 13.63 -38.51 34.44
N LYS A 7 13.14 -39.04 33.31
CA LYS A 7 13.19 -38.42 31.99
C LYS A 7 11.80 -37.87 31.70
N VAL A 8 11.70 -36.55 31.53
CA VAL A 8 10.43 -35.86 31.28
C VAL A 8 10.45 -35.30 29.86
N TRP A 9 9.39 -35.57 29.10
CA TRP A 9 9.22 -35.00 27.77
C TRP A 9 8.78 -33.53 27.89
N ASN A 10 9.55 -32.59 27.31
CA ASN A 10 9.19 -31.18 27.29
C ASN A 10 8.60 -30.81 25.92
N THR A 11 7.30 -30.53 25.89
CA THR A 11 6.55 -30.20 24.67
C THR A 11 6.89 -28.83 24.09
N SER A 12 7.41 -27.90 24.90
CA SER A 12 7.81 -26.56 24.42
C SER A 12 9.17 -26.55 23.72
N LEU A 13 10.04 -27.53 24.01
CA LEU A 13 11.36 -27.66 23.39
C LEU A 13 11.46 -28.84 22.42
N GLY A 14 10.43 -29.69 22.35
CA GLY A 14 10.39 -30.87 21.46
C GLY A 14 11.45 -31.92 21.78
N MET A 15 11.89 -32.02 23.03
CA MET A 15 13.00 -32.89 23.43
C MET A 15 12.83 -33.48 24.84
N LEU A 16 13.51 -34.60 25.08
CA LEU A 16 13.52 -35.29 26.36
C LEU A 16 14.52 -34.63 27.30
N VAL A 17 14.06 -34.12 28.44
CA VAL A 17 14.88 -33.42 29.43
C VAL A 17 15.03 -34.27 30.68
N VAL A 18 16.22 -34.24 31.28
CA VAL A 18 16.55 -34.99 32.49
C VAL A 18 16.46 -34.08 33.71
N ALA A 19 15.63 -34.43 34.68
CA ALA A 19 15.52 -33.71 35.95
C ALA A 19 16.28 -34.44 37.06
N SER A 20 17.09 -33.72 37.83
CA SER A 20 17.79 -34.22 39.02
C SER A 20 17.34 -33.43 40.26
N GLU A 21 17.00 -34.13 41.34
CA GLU A 21 16.34 -33.61 42.56
C GLU A 21 17.16 -32.60 43.39
N LEU A 22 18.37 -32.24 42.95
CA LEU A 22 19.24 -31.27 43.64
C LEU A 22 19.00 -29.80 43.24
N ALA A 23 18.09 -29.52 42.30
CA ALA A 23 17.75 -28.15 41.91
C ALA A 23 16.78 -27.51 42.92
N ARG A 24 17.33 -26.95 44.01
CA ARG A 24 16.54 -26.27 45.06
C ARG A 24 16.28 -24.80 44.68
N ILE A 25 15.00 -24.42 44.56
CA ILE A 25 14.54 -23.04 44.37
C ILE A 25 14.96 -22.20 45.59
N ARG A 26 15.76 -21.15 45.37
CA ARG A 26 16.13 -20.17 46.42
C ARG A 26 15.16 -18.98 46.32
N GLY A 27 14.35 -18.78 47.35
CA GLY A 27 13.48 -17.60 47.48
C GLY A 27 13.45 -17.07 48.91
N LYS A 28 13.41 -15.73 49.04
CA LYS A 28 12.69 -14.86 50.01
C LYS A 28 13.29 -13.43 49.88
N SER A 29 12.62 -12.31 50.08
CA SER A 29 11.44 -11.87 50.88
C SER A 29 11.02 -10.49 50.32
N GLY A 30 9.86 -9.86 50.49
CA GLY A 30 8.81 -9.83 51.52
C GLY A 30 8.17 -8.42 51.42
N ALA A 31 6.86 -8.31 51.56
CA ALA A 31 6.06 -7.14 51.18
C ALA A 31 6.05 -5.98 52.20
N THR A 32 5.59 -4.80 51.73
CA THR A 32 4.61 -3.84 52.33
C THR A 32 5.06 -2.37 52.40
N GLY A 33 4.13 -1.45 52.07
CA GLY A 33 4.06 -0.13 52.71
C GLY A 33 4.17 1.10 51.81
N ALA A 34 3.11 1.91 51.83
CA ALA A 34 2.94 3.20 51.17
C ALA A 34 3.96 4.28 51.59
N GLY A 35 4.25 5.23 50.71
CA GLY A 35 5.04 6.42 51.03
C GLY A 35 5.23 7.37 49.85
N CYS A 36 4.56 8.52 49.94
CA CYS A 36 4.66 9.67 49.05
C CYS A 36 6.05 10.34 49.11
N GLY A 37 6.56 10.79 47.96
CA GLY A 37 7.34 12.04 47.88
C GLY A 37 8.85 12.01 48.13
N GLN A 38 9.56 12.49 47.11
CA GLN A 38 10.82 13.27 47.17
C GLN A 38 12.11 12.57 47.62
N ARG A 39 13.08 12.40 46.69
CA ARG A 39 14.20 13.35 46.45
C ARG A 39 15.29 12.71 45.57
N ARG A 40 15.52 13.38 44.44
CA ARG A 40 16.74 13.64 43.66
C ARG A 40 18.06 12.89 43.93
N LEU A 41 18.75 12.69 42.79
CA LEU A 41 20.20 12.46 42.51
C LEU A 41 20.64 11.00 42.56
N GLY A 42 21.32 10.43 41.55
CA GLY A 42 21.88 11.00 40.33
C GLY A 42 22.30 9.90 39.34
N VAL A 43 22.18 10.25 38.06
CA VAL A 43 22.89 9.73 36.88
C VAL A 43 23.04 8.20 36.77
N GLY A 44 22.07 7.57 36.14
CA GLY A 44 22.24 6.29 35.46
C GLY A 44 21.39 6.28 34.20
N THR A 45 22.03 6.19 33.02
CA THR A 45 21.56 5.47 31.80
C THR A 45 22.40 5.88 30.59
N VAL A 46 23.46 5.13 30.31
CA VAL A 46 24.00 4.97 28.95
C VAL A 46 24.17 3.47 28.71
N CYS A 47 23.07 2.80 28.35
CA CYS A 47 23.04 1.60 27.51
C CYS A 47 21.64 0.97 27.56
N GLY A 48 21.02 0.81 26.39
CA GLY A 48 19.93 -0.14 26.20
C GLY A 48 18.51 0.42 26.15
N ALA A 49 18.19 1.21 25.12
CA ALA A 49 16.81 1.33 24.60
C ALA A 49 16.81 1.98 23.21
N MET A 50 17.43 1.31 22.24
CA MET A 50 17.07 1.50 20.82
C MET A 50 16.09 0.40 20.44
N LEU A 51 15.01 0.79 19.75
CA LEU A 51 13.89 -0.01 19.24
C LEU A 51 12.79 -0.40 20.23
N ALA A 52 11.91 0.56 20.53
CA ALA A 52 10.46 0.32 20.54
C ALA A 52 9.71 1.67 20.53
N ALA A 53 9.90 2.47 19.49
CA ALA A 53 8.92 3.50 19.17
C ALA A 53 7.72 2.77 18.54
N ALA A 54 6.85 2.20 19.38
CA ALA A 54 5.55 1.72 18.98
C ALA A 54 4.76 2.92 18.46
N MET A 55 4.70 3.01 17.14
CA MET A 55 4.12 4.11 16.40
C MET A 55 2.61 4.11 16.63
N ALA A 56 2.12 5.00 17.50
CA ALA A 56 0.75 5.45 17.42
C ALA A 56 0.64 6.36 16.19
N LEU A 57 0.55 5.77 15.00
CA LEU A 57 0.13 6.53 13.82
C LEU A 57 -1.37 6.81 14.00
N PRO A 58 -1.82 8.07 13.94
CA PRO A 58 -3.24 8.35 13.84
C PRO A 58 -3.75 7.62 12.59
N SER A 59 -4.91 6.98 12.68
CA SER A 59 -5.56 6.28 11.58
C SER A 59 -5.88 7.26 10.44
N VAL A 60 -4.88 7.50 9.58
CA VAL A 60 -4.99 8.32 8.39
C VAL A 60 -5.07 7.37 7.19
N ALA A 61 -6.18 7.48 6.46
CA ALA A 61 -6.29 7.07 5.06
C ALA A 61 -5.77 5.66 4.71
N ARG A 62 -6.59 4.62 4.94
CA ARG A 62 -6.23 3.25 4.59
C ARG A 62 -6.03 3.14 3.07
N ALA A 63 -4.78 3.02 2.66
CA ALA A 63 -4.38 2.74 1.30
C ALA A 63 -4.21 1.23 1.17
N ASP A 64 -5.07 0.58 0.38
CA ASP A 64 -5.07 -0.87 0.24
C ASP A 64 -4.19 -1.24 -0.98
N VAL A 65 -3.28 -2.20 -0.79
CA VAL A 65 -2.34 -2.62 -1.82
C VAL A 65 -2.49 -4.13 -2.03
N CYS A 66 -2.78 -4.55 -3.27
CA CYS A 66 -2.80 -5.96 -3.60
C CYS A 66 -1.41 -6.45 -4.00
N LEU A 67 -0.82 -7.24 -3.11
CA LEU A 67 0.37 -8.03 -3.39
C LEU A 67 -0.10 -9.36 -3.98
N GLY A 68 -0.12 -9.48 -5.31
CA GLY A 68 -0.23 -10.80 -5.94
C GLY A 68 0.96 -11.70 -5.54
N THR A 69 1.01 -12.93 -6.02
CA THR A 69 2.18 -13.85 -5.91
C THR A 69 3.40 -13.36 -6.70
N PHE A 70 3.62 -12.06 -6.80
CA PHE A 70 4.87 -11.45 -7.20
C PHE A 70 5.83 -11.63 -6.02
N THR A 71 6.43 -12.82 -6.01
CA THR A 71 7.57 -13.22 -5.18
C THR A 71 8.46 -12.02 -4.86
N LEU A 72 8.73 -11.86 -3.58
CA LEU A 72 9.54 -10.87 -2.83
C LEU A 72 10.89 -10.46 -3.49
N SER A 73 10.86 -10.01 -4.74
CA SER A 73 12.04 -9.92 -5.60
C SER A 73 12.04 -8.58 -6.31
N PHE A 74 12.93 -7.70 -5.83
CA PHE A 74 13.36 -6.42 -6.39
C PHE A 74 12.28 -5.35 -6.55
N GLY A 75 12.22 -4.36 -5.64
CA GLY A 75 11.84 -2.96 -5.90
C GLY A 75 10.47 -2.57 -6.49
N HIS A 76 9.66 -3.48 -7.01
CA HIS A 76 8.50 -3.15 -7.86
C HIS A 76 7.16 -3.30 -7.12
N ALA A 77 7.05 -2.71 -5.93
CA ALA A 77 5.86 -2.76 -5.10
C ALA A 77 4.80 -1.75 -5.57
N PRO A 78 3.49 -2.08 -5.54
CA PRO A 78 2.46 -1.07 -5.76
C PRO A 78 2.44 -0.05 -4.61
N SER A 79 2.05 1.18 -4.91
CA SER A 79 2.00 2.29 -3.96
C SER A 79 0.66 3.01 -4.04
N ALA A 80 0.01 3.22 -2.89
CA ALA A 80 -1.26 3.94 -2.79
C ALA A 80 -1.18 5.00 -1.68
N GLN A 81 -1.77 6.18 -1.92
CA GLN A 81 -1.77 7.32 -1.00
C GLN A 81 -3.18 7.91 -0.86
N GLY A 82 -3.60 8.25 0.36
CA GLY A 82 -4.85 9.00 0.58
C GLY A 82 -6.13 8.23 0.24
N ASN A 83 -6.45 7.15 0.97
CA ASN A 83 -7.64 6.32 0.75
C ASN A 83 -7.70 5.74 -0.68
N ALA A 84 -6.54 5.49 -1.28
CA ALA A 84 -6.42 4.96 -2.62
C ALA A 84 -6.21 3.43 -2.62
N PHE A 85 -6.43 2.81 -3.76
CA PHE A 85 -6.22 1.37 -3.97
C PHE A 85 -5.23 1.14 -5.12
N ALA A 86 -4.19 0.32 -4.91
CA ALA A 86 -3.23 -0.03 -5.96
C ALA A 86 -3.02 -1.55 -6.06
N CYS A 87 -3.11 -2.10 -7.26
CA CYS A 87 -2.93 -3.53 -7.52
C CYS A 87 -2.16 -3.75 -8.82
N GLY A 88 -1.03 -4.46 -8.75
CA GLY A 88 -0.18 -4.75 -9.91
C GLY A 88 1.26 -4.28 -9.70
N ARG A 89 2.20 -4.88 -10.43
CA ARG A 89 3.62 -4.49 -10.37
C ARG A 89 3.76 -3.03 -10.76
N ASP A 90 4.40 -2.21 -9.92
CA ASP A 90 4.56 -0.76 -10.13
C ASP A 90 3.25 0.03 -10.29
N ALA A 91 2.11 -0.49 -9.84
CA ALA A 91 0.88 0.29 -9.84
C ALA A 91 0.99 1.44 -8.83
N MET A 92 0.68 2.66 -9.24
CA MET A 92 0.78 3.86 -8.40
C MET A 92 -0.56 4.62 -8.36
N ALA A 93 -1.20 4.62 -7.20
CA ALA A 93 -2.42 5.36 -6.92
C ALA A 93 -2.09 6.53 -5.96
N SER A 94 -1.61 7.66 -6.49
CA SER A 94 -1.17 8.80 -5.67
C SER A 94 -2.28 9.83 -5.40
N GLY A 95 -3.40 9.76 -6.14
CA GLY A 95 -4.53 10.65 -5.94
C GLY A 95 -5.40 10.24 -4.75
N GLN A 96 -5.97 11.22 -4.04
CA GLN A 96 -6.91 10.89 -2.96
C GLN A 96 -8.13 10.15 -3.53
N TYR A 97 -8.53 9.03 -2.92
CA TYR A 97 -9.59 8.13 -3.41
C TYR A 97 -9.35 7.60 -4.84
N SER A 98 -8.09 7.52 -5.27
CA SER A 98 -7.76 6.98 -6.60
C SER A 98 -7.67 5.45 -6.60
N THR A 99 -7.79 4.83 -7.76
CA THR A 99 -7.65 3.40 -7.94
C THR A 99 -6.75 3.10 -9.14
N ALA A 100 -5.66 2.35 -8.93
CA ALA A 100 -4.73 1.91 -9.96
C ALA A 100 -4.69 0.37 -10.01
N LEU A 101 -5.12 -0.23 -11.11
CA LEU A 101 -5.19 -1.67 -11.33
C LEU A 101 -4.41 -2.03 -12.60
N GLY A 102 -3.47 -2.97 -12.51
CA GLY A 102 -2.65 -3.41 -13.63
C GLY A 102 -1.17 -3.07 -13.44
N ASN A 103 -0.30 -3.76 -14.18
CA ASN A 103 1.13 -3.45 -14.07
C ASN A 103 1.41 -2.07 -14.68
N GLN A 104 2.19 -1.25 -13.98
CA GLN A 104 2.53 0.12 -14.35
C GLN A 104 1.32 1.04 -14.54
N SER A 105 0.17 0.73 -13.95
CA SER A 105 -0.98 1.64 -13.95
C SER A 105 -0.74 2.83 -13.03
N LEU A 106 -1.12 4.04 -13.43
CA LEU A 106 -0.92 5.28 -12.69
C LEU A 106 -2.23 6.04 -12.56
N ALA A 107 -2.74 6.14 -11.33
CA ALA A 107 -3.88 6.97 -10.97
C ALA A 107 -3.40 8.16 -10.10
N LYS A 108 -3.15 9.30 -10.75
CA LYS A 108 -2.57 10.49 -10.09
C LYS A 108 -3.63 11.49 -9.65
N GLY A 109 -4.75 11.58 -10.37
CA GLY A 109 -5.81 12.52 -10.05
C GLY A 109 -6.64 12.09 -8.84
N ARG A 110 -7.24 13.06 -8.14
CA ARG A 110 -8.24 12.77 -7.10
C ARG A 110 -9.46 12.11 -7.73
N TYR A 111 -10.01 11.07 -7.10
CA TYR A 111 -11.11 10.25 -7.66
C TYR A 111 -10.80 9.65 -9.05
N SER A 112 -9.53 9.46 -9.39
CA SER A 112 -9.15 8.87 -10.68
C SER A 112 -9.15 7.35 -10.66
N LEU A 113 -9.42 6.74 -11.82
CA LEU A 113 -9.37 5.29 -12.04
C LEU A 113 -8.42 4.97 -13.19
N ALA A 114 -7.35 4.25 -12.93
CA ALA A 114 -6.49 3.64 -13.95
C ALA A 114 -6.64 2.12 -13.88
N ASN A 115 -7.11 1.48 -14.95
CA ASN A 115 -7.29 0.04 -15.03
C ASN A 115 -6.73 -0.52 -16.33
N GLY A 116 -5.67 -1.32 -16.24
CA GLY A 116 -4.98 -1.96 -17.35
C GLY A 116 -3.47 -1.70 -17.32
N TYR A 117 -2.73 -2.46 -18.11
CA TYR A 117 -1.28 -2.31 -18.25
C TYR A 117 -0.93 -0.93 -18.80
N GLN A 118 -0.08 -0.18 -18.11
CA GLN A 118 0.32 1.19 -18.48
C GLN A 118 -0.85 2.18 -18.67
N SER A 119 -1.97 1.96 -17.97
CA SER A 119 -3.08 2.92 -17.96
C SER A 119 -2.73 4.14 -17.09
N ASN A 120 -2.94 5.35 -17.60
CA ASN A 120 -2.59 6.60 -16.93
C ASN A 120 -3.82 7.51 -16.77
N ALA A 121 -4.35 7.61 -15.55
CA ALA A 121 -5.40 8.55 -15.17
C ALA A 121 -4.79 9.72 -14.38
N LEU A 122 -4.41 10.78 -15.08
CA LEU A 122 -3.62 11.89 -14.55
C LEU A 122 -4.48 13.02 -14.00
N GLY A 123 -5.65 13.25 -14.58
CA GLY A 123 -6.54 14.34 -14.20
C GLY A 123 -7.48 13.98 -13.03
N ASN A 124 -7.99 14.99 -12.33
CA ASN A 124 -9.01 14.77 -11.30
C ASN A 124 -10.29 14.22 -11.94
N ASN A 125 -10.92 13.25 -11.28
CA ASN A 125 -12.14 12.59 -11.78
C ASN A 125 -11.95 11.95 -13.17
N SER A 126 -10.72 11.57 -13.52
CA SER A 126 -10.39 10.93 -14.79
C SER A 126 -10.50 9.42 -14.73
N THR A 127 -10.86 8.80 -15.84
CA THR A 127 -10.96 7.35 -15.99
C THR A 127 -10.13 6.89 -17.18
N ALA A 128 -9.20 5.98 -16.97
CA ALA A 128 -8.35 5.36 -18.00
C ALA A 128 -8.49 3.84 -17.92
N VAL A 129 -9.15 3.21 -18.89
CA VAL A 129 -9.37 1.75 -18.90
C VAL A 129 -8.91 1.12 -20.21
N GLY A 130 -7.88 0.29 -20.13
CA GLY A 130 -7.30 -0.44 -21.26
C GLY A 130 -5.77 -0.54 -21.18
N TYR A 131 -5.18 -1.14 -22.22
CA TYR A 131 -3.73 -1.18 -22.41
C TYR A 131 -3.22 0.17 -22.92
N GLY A 132 -2.23 0.78 -22.27
CA GLY A 132 -1.55 1.99 -22.77
C GLY A 132 -2.42 3.24 -22.88
N VAL A 133 -3.44 3.36 -22.04
CA VAL A 133 -4.45 4.43 -22.10
C VAL A 133 -3.98 5.69 -21.39
N MET A 134 -4.38 6.87 -21.87
CA MET A 134 -4.09 8.16 -21.24
C MET A 134 -5.32 9.04 -21.06
N ALA A 135 -5.67 9.35 -19.81
CA ALA A 135 -6.69 10.34 -19.44
C ALA A 135 -5.97 11.50 -18.72
N GLN A 136 -5.62 12.56 -19.47
CA GLN A 136 -4.63 13.54 -19.02
C GLN A 136 -5.20 14.62 -18.10
N ASN A 137 -6.39 15.14 -18.44
CA ASN A 137 -6.99 16.32 -17.80
C ASN A 137 -8.21 15.99 -16.95
N ALA A 138 -8.74 17.00 -16.25
CA ALA A 138 -9.88 16.80 -15.35
C ALA A 138 -11.13 16.32 -16.10
N ASN A 139 -11.91 15.45 -15.45
CA ASN A 139 -13.16 14.89 -15.97
C ASN A 139 -13.01 14.10 -17.30
N THR A 140 -11.81 13.64 -17.62
CA THR A 140 -11.56 12.88 -18.85
C THR A 140 -11.94 11.42 -18.73
N THR A 141 -12.41 10.84 -19.83
CA THR A 141 -12.70 9.40 -19.91
C THR A 141 -12.00 8.81 -21.13
N ALA A 142 -10.97 8.01 -20.91
CA ALA A 142 -10.29 7.26 -21.95
C ALA A 142 -10.53 5.76 -21.75
N LEU A 143 -11.19 5.12 -22.72
CA LEU A 143 -11.50 3.70 -22.74
C LEU A 143 -10.97 3.11 -24.06
N GLY A 144 -10.50 1.88 -24.05
CA GLY A 144 -10.00 1.20 -25.27
C GLY A 144 -8.47 1.25 -25.39
N ALA A 145 -7.88 0.20 -25.97
CA ALA A 145 -6.43 0.07 -26.04
C ALA A 145 -5.79 1.25 -26.78
N ASN A 146 -4.77 1.87 -26.18
CA ASN A 146 -4.03 3.02 -26.69
C ASN A 146 -4.87 4.28 -26.95
N SER A 147 -6.05 4.42 -26.33
CA SER A 147 -6.83 5.65 -26.45
C SER A 147 -6.26 6.77 -25.57
N ALA A 148 -6.51 8.01 -25.98
CA ALA A 148 -6.02 9.20 -25.30
C ALA A 148 -7.09 10.30 -25.24
N ALA A 149 -7.57 10.61 -24.04
CA ALA A 149 -8.39 11.79 -23.75
C ALA A 149 -7.50 12.88 -23.15
N LEU A 150 -7.14 13.87 -23.96
CA LEU A 150 -6.17 14.90 -23.60
C LEU A 150 -6.83 16.26 -23.29
N GLY A 151 -7.99 16.59 -23.87
CA GLY A 151 -8.73 17.80 -23.50
C GLY A 151 -9.42 17.68 -22.14
N THR A 152 -9.77 18.79 -21.50
CA THR A 152 -10.61 18.78 -20.28
C THR A 152 -12.00 18.27 -20.62
N ALA A 153 -12.58 17.41 -19.77
CA ALA A 153 -13.87 16.76 -20.02
C ALA A 153 -13.95 15.93 -21.33
N ALA A 154 -12.81 15.65 -21.97
CA ALA A 154 -12.77 14.89 -23.21
C ALA A 154 -13.05 13.40 -22.98
N THR A 155 -13.66 12.76 -23.97
CA THR A 155 -14.03 11.34 -23.96
C THR A 155 -13.44 10.63 -25.17
N ALA A 156 -12.57 9.64 -24.97
CA ALA A 156 -11.96 8.83 -26.03
C ALA A 156 -12.23 7.35 -25.76
N THR A 157 -13.14 6.69 -26.46
CA THR A 157 -13.55 5.30 -26.15
C THR A 157 -13.19 4.25 -27.20
N GLY A 158 -12.75 4.69 -28.38
CA GLY A 158 -12.30 3.80 -29.45
C GLY A 158 -10.87 3.33 -29.24
N ALA A 159 -10.53 2.13 -29.72
CA ALA A 159 -9.13 1.69 -29.73
C ALA A 159 -8.29 2.65 -30.57
N GLY A 160 -7.22 3.20 -29.98
CA GLY A 160 -6.38 4.22 -30.62
C GLY A 160 -7.05 5.57 -30.86
N SER A 161 -8.22 5.85 -30.25
CA SER A 161 -8.90 7.14 -30.45
C SER A 161 -8.25 8.27 -29.67
N LEU A 162 -8.27 9.48 -30.23
CA LEU A 162 -7.69 10.69 -29.65
C LEU A 162 -8.77 11.77 -29.50
N ALA A 163 -9.06 12.18 -28.26
CA ALA A 163 -9.89 13.35 -27.97
C ALA A 163 -8.99 14.48 -27.45
N LEU A 164 -8.55 15.36 -28.34
CA LEU A 164 -7.56 16.41 -28.04
C LEU A 164 -8.19 17.71 -27.56
N GLY A 165 -9.38 18.06 -28.07
CA GLY A 165 -10.09 19.27 -27.68
C GLY A 165 -10.79 19.14 -26.33
N ASP A 166 -10.98 20.27 -25.64
CA ASP A 166 -11.85 20.31 -24.46
C ASP A 166 -13.28 19.92 -24.88
N ASP A 167 -13.97 19.14 -24.03
CA ASP A 167 -15.29 18.54 -24.31
C ASP A 167 -15.37 17.71 -25.61
N ALA A 168 -14.23 17.32 -26.19
CA ALA A 168 -14.20 16.54 -27.42
C ALA A 168 -14.55 15.07 -27.17
N THR A 169 -15.18 14.42 -28.15
CA THR A 169 -15.61 13.02 -28.07
C THR A 169 -15.07 12.22 -29.25
N ALA A 170 -14.24 11.21 -29.02
CA ALA A 170 -13.66 10.34 -30.04
C ALA A 170 -13.97 8.86 -29.74
N THR A 171 -15.01 8.31 -30.38
CA THR A 171 -15.52 6.95 -30.10
C THR A 171 -15.14 5.91 -31.15
N GLY A 172 -14.77 6.36 -32.36
CA GLY A 172 -14.31 5.47 -33.43
C GLY A 172 -12.90 4.94 -33.22
N ALA A 173 -12.61 3.74 -33.71
CA ALA A 173 -11.25 3.21 -33.71
C ALA A 173 -10.33 4.09 -34.55
N ASN A 174 -9.20 4.53 -34.00
CA ASN A 174 -8.26 5.50 -34.60
C ASN A 174 -8.89 6.84 -34.98
N SER A 175 -10.06 7.19 -34.42
CA SER A 175 -10.70 8.49 -34.65
C SER A 175 -9.99 9.60 -33.87
N ALA A 176 -10.05 10.83 -34.39
CA ALA A 176 -9.44 11.99 -33.75
C ALA A 176 -10.41 13.18 -33.70
N ALA A 177 -10.72 13.64 -32.49
CA ALA A 177 -11.55 14.81 -32.23
C ALA A 177 -10.67 15.96 -31.71
N ASN A 178 -10.24 16.84 -32.63
CA ASN A 178 -9.20 17.84 -32.36
C ASN A 178 -9.72 19.20 -31.87
N GLY A 179 -10.99 19.51 -32.13
CA GLY A 179 -11.61 20.79 -31.79
C GLY A 179 -12.31 20.78 -30.45
N LEU A 180 -12.48 21.97 -29.85
CA LEU A 180 -13.40 22.20 -28.74
C LEU A 180 -14.79 21.64 -29.10
N GLN A 181 -15.36 20.80 -28.24
CA GLN A 181 -16.67 20.14 -28.42
C GLN A 181 -16.81 19.33 -29.72
N SER A 182 -15.70 18.97 -30.37
CA SER A 182 -15.75 18.20 -31.60
C SER A 182 -16.09 16.73 -31.33
N SER A 183 -16.67 16.05 -32.32
CA SER A 183 -17.01 14.63 -32.23
C SER A 183 -16.45 13.84 -33.41
N ALA A 184 -15.92 12.66 -33.13
CA ALA A 184 -15.44 11.68 -34.11
C ALA A 184 -15.95 10.28 -33.72
N TYR A 185 -16.43 9.52 -34.69
CA TYR A 185 -17.13 8.24 -34.52
C TYR A 185 -16.56 7.16 -35.43
#